data_AF-A0A351WWQ5-F1
#
_entry.id   AF-A0A351WWQ5-F1
#
_cell.length_a   1.000
_cell.length_b   1.000
_cell.length_c   1.000
_cell.angle_alpha   90.00
_cell.angle_beta   90.00
_cell.angle_gamma   90.00
#
_symmetry.space_group_name_H-M   'P 1'
#
loop_
_entity.id
_entity.type
_entity.pdbx_description
1 polymer ?
#
loop_
_entity_poly.entity_id
_entity_poly.type
_entity_poly.pdbx_seq_one_letter_code
_entity_poly.pdbx_strand_id
1 'polypeptide(L)' 'PALYSTPVSPVEEIRRTPFEGTGKPEPLRFQLVGCWSRRIDREHRLVYQVEETEIIVIACPF' A
#
# COMPACT_ATOMS: atom_id res chain seq x y z
N PRO A 1 -0.78 -17.60 -4.47
CA PRO A 1 -2.26 -17.70 -4.48
C PRO A 1 -2.89 -16.81 -3.39
N ALA A 2 -3.64 -15.74 -3.67
CA ALA A 2 -4.17 -15.19 -4.91
C ALA A 2 -3.60 -13.78 -5.12
N LEU A 3 -2.90 -13.56 -6.24
CA LEU A 3 -2.23 -12.29 -6.51
C LEU A 3 -3.22 -11.12 -6.64
N TYR A 4 -4.48 -11.39 -6.98
CA TYR A 4 -5.55 -10.38 -7.08
C TYR A 4 -6.92 -11.02 -6.78
N SER A 5 -7.26 -11.19 -5.51
CA SER A 5 -8.64 -11.60 -5.11
C SER A 5 -9.63 -10.41 -5.13
N THR A 6 -9.12 -9.19 -5.32
CA THR A 6 -9.91 -7.96 -5.41
C THR A 6 -9.95 -7.48 -6.87
N PRO A 7 -11.10 -6.98 -7.36
CA PRO A 7 -11.25 -6.53 -8.74
C PRO A 7 -10.50 -5.22 -9.07
N VAL A 8 -9.86 -4.60 -8.08
CA VAL A 8 -9.13 -3.34 -8.22
C VAL A 8 -7.66 -3.58 -7.85
N SER A 9 -6.76 -3.06 -8.69
CA SER A 9 -5.31 -3.07 -8.41
C SER A 9 -5.02 -2.30 -7.11
N PRO A 10 -4.19 -2.84 -6.19
CA PRO A 10 -3.81 -2.14 -4.96
C PRO A 10 -3.25 -0.73 -5.21
N VAL A 11 -2.53 -0.54 -6.32
CA VAL A 11 -1.97 0.77 -6.70
C VAL A 11 -3.08 1.77 -7.06
N GLU A 12 -4.08 1.34 -7.83
CA GLU A 12 -5.20 2.22 -8.19
C GLU A 12 -6.08 2.54 -6.98
N GLU A 13 -6.20 1.63 -6.02
CA GLU A 13 -6.93 1.91 -4.77
C GLU A 13 -6.17 2.91 -3.88
N ILE A 14 -4.85 2.81 -3.77
CA ILE A 14 -4.03 3.78 -3.00
C ILE A 14 -4.19 5.20 -3.55
N ARG A 15 -4.36 5.37 -4.86
CA ARG A 15 -4.63 6.68 -5.48
C ARG A 15 -5.96 7.30 -5.06
N ARG A 16 -6.95 6.48 -4.70
CA ARG A 16 -8.30 6.94 -4.32
C ARG A 16 -8.44 7.09 -2.81
N THR A 17 -7.97 6.09 -2.07
CA THR A 17 -8.07 6.00 -0.61
C THR A 17 -6.75 5.48 -0.06
N PRO A 18 -5.71 6.33 0.08
CA PRO A 18 -4.39 5.87 0.48
C PRO A 18 -4.41 5.24 1.88
N PHE A 19 -5.07 5.89 2.84
CA PHE A 19 -5.02 5.50 4.25
C PHE A 19 -6.12 4.51 4.68
N GLU A 20 -6.97 4.09 3.75
CA GLU A 20 -8.14 3.24 4.02
C GLU A 20 -8.37 2.21 2.90
N GLY A 21 -9.30 1.29 3.13
CA GLY A 21 -9.71 0.31 2.13
C GLY A 21 -9.08 -1.07 2.32
N THR A 22 -8.94 -1.81 1.22
CA THR A 22 -8.51 -3.20 1.28
C THR A 22 -7.03 -3.33 1.65
N GLY A 23 -6.66 -4.51 2.14
CA GLY A 23 -5.27 -4.76 2.54
C GLY A 23 -4.85 -4.04 3.82
N LYS A 24 -5.77 -3.45 4.58
CA LYS A 24 -5.52 -2.83 5.91
C LYS A 24 -4.28 -1.93 5.92
N PRO A 25 -4.37 -0.71 5.36
CA PRO A 25 -3.28 0.25 5.39
C PRO A 25 -2.86 0.56 6.83
N GLU A 26 -1.57 0.45 7.12
CA GLU A 26 -1.02 0.68 8.46
C GLU A 26 0.17 1.67 8.35
N PRO A 27 0.20 2.76 9.14
CA PRO A 27 1.33 3.68 9.16
C PRO A 27 2.56 2.99 9.79
N LEU A 28 3.72 3.16 9.15
CA LEU A 28 4.97 2.62 9.63
C LEU A 28 5.62 3.53 10.68
N ARG A 29 6.57 2.96 11.43
CA ARG A 29 7.21 3.59 12.59
C ARG A 29 8.73 3.64 12.42
N PHE A 30 9.38 4.32 13.36
CA PHE A 30 10.83 4.46 13.44
C PHE A 30 11.42 5.12 12.18
N GLN A 31 12.32 4.43 11.47
CA GLN A 31 12.99 4.97 10.28
C GLN A 31 12.05 5.14 9.07
N LEU A 32 10.84 4.58 9.15
CA LEU A 32 9.82 4.63 8.09
C LEU A 32 8.60 5.47 8.49
N VAL A 33 8.75 6.39 9.45
CA VAL A 33 7.70 7.38 9.76
C VAL A 33 7.36 8.17 8.49
N GLY A 34 6.06 8.34 8.22
CA GLY A 34 5.55 8.93 6.99
C GLY A 34 5.24 7.91 5.88
N CYS A 35 5.77 6.69 5.99
CA CYS A 35 5.44 5.60 5.08
C CYS A 35 4.23 4.79 5.58
N TRP A 36 3.62 4.06 4.65
CA TRP A 36 2.46 3.21 4.85
C TRP A 36 2.71 1.83 4.26
N SER A 37 2.18 0.80 4.92
CA SER A 37 2.19 -0.58 4.46
C SER A 37 0.76 -1.03 4.17
N ARG A 38 0.54 -1.65 3.00
CA ARG A 38 -0.73 -2.27 2.62
C ARG A 38 -0.49 -3.73 2.23
N ARG A 39 -1.34 -4.63 2.71
CA ARG A 39 -1.30 -6.06 2.35
C ARG A 39 -1.78 -6.25 0.92
N ILE A 40 -0.94 -6.85 0.09
CA ILE A 40 -1.32 -7.32 -1.25
C ILE A 40 -1.95 -8.71 -1.09
N ASP A 41 -1.24 -9.58 -0.38
CA ASP A 41 -1.72 -10.92 -0.01
C ASP A 41 -1.28 -11.26 1.42
N ARG A 42 -1.26 -12.56 1.77
CA ARG A 42 -0.88 -13.01 3.12
C ARG A 42 0.59 -12.71 3.43
N GLU A 43 1.47 -12.80 2.44
CA GLU A 43 2.92 -12.72 2.55
C GLU A 43 3.44 -11.32 2.18
N HIS A 44 2.92 -10.73 1.11
CA HIS A 44 3.47 -9.52 0.51
C HIS A 44 2.82 -8.24 1.03
N ARG A 45 3.64 -7.18 1.07
CA ARG A 45 3.25 -5.82 1.48
C ARG A 45 3.74 -4.82 0.45
N LEU A 46 2.85 -3.91 0.04
CA LEU A 46 3.19 -2.70 -0.70
C LEU A 46 3.57 -1.62 0.31
N VAL A 47 4.75 -1.04 0.18
CA VAL A 47 5.21 0.09 1.00
C VAL A 47 5.24 1.34 0.14
N TYR A 48 4.58 2.40 0.59
CA TYR A 48 4.47 3.66 -0.13
C TYR A 48 4.43 4.85 0.84
N GLN A 49 4.68 6.03 0.30
CA GLN A 49 4.57 7.31 0.99
C GLN A 49 3.62 8.21 0.20
N VAL A 50 2.84 9.02 0.92
CA VAL A 50 1.88 9.95 0.32
C VAL A 50 2.41 11.35 0.56
N GLU A 51 2.70 12.05 -0.54
CA GLU A 51 3.07 13.46 -0.55
C GLU A 51 1.91 14.30 -1.07
N GLU A 52 2.06 15.63 -1.06
CA GLU A 52 0.98 16.55 -1.44
C GLU A 52 0.47 16.33 -2.87
N THR A 53 1.36 15.97 -3.80
CA THR A 53 1.02 15.84 -5.23
C THR A 53 1.24 14.44 -5.80
N GLU A 54 1.85 13.53 -5.05
CA GLU A 54 2.25 12.22 -5.55
C GLU A 54 2.22 11.12 -4.51
N ILE A 55 2.23 9.88 -5.00
CA ILE A 55 2.39 8.66 -4.19
C ILE A 55 3.69 8.00 -4.63
N ILE A 56 4.62 7.86 -3.70
CA ILE A 56 5.93 7.27 -3.94
C ILE A 56 5.88 5.82 -3.50
N VAL A 57 6.06 4.88 -4.43
CA VAL A 57 6.15 3.45 -4.11
C VAL A 57 7.59 3.10 -3.76
N ILE A 58 7.81 2.66 -2.53
CA ILE A 58 9.13 2.36 -1.98
C ILE A 58 9.48 0.88 -2.20
N ALA A 59 8.52 -0.02 -2.01
CA ALA A 59 8.70 -1.45 -2.22
C ALA A 59 7.41 -2.11 -2.69
N CYS A 60 7.51 -2.88 -3.77
CA CYS A 60 6.41 -3.67 -4.33
C CYS A 60 6.92 -5.08 -4.66
N PRO A 61 6.68 -6.07 -3.79
CA PRO A 61 6.97 -7.47 -4.08
C PRO A 61 6.01 -8.00 -5.16
N PHE A 62 6.47 -8.93 -5.98
CA PHE A 62 5.75 -9.56 -7.10
C PHE A 62 5.35 -11.00 -6.77
#